data_AF-A0A399FDH9-F1
#
_entry.id   AF-A0A399FDH9-F1
#
_cell.length_a   1.000
_cell.length_b   1.000
_cell.length_c   1.000
_cell.angle_alpha   90.00
_cell.angle_beta   90.00
_cell.angle_gamma   90.00
#
_symmetry.space_group_name_H-M   'P 1'
#
loop_
_entity.id
_entity.type
_entity.pdbx_description
1 polymer ?
#
loop_
_entity_poly.entity_id
_entity_poly.type
_entity_poly.pdbx_seq_one_letter_code
_entity_poly.pdbx_strand_id
1 'polypeptide(L)'
;MNEFKPFSDPRVRWAAALLMAPFFLQLLGFGADFLGAGLCGDLFGRNNPLGFQSPLFWYAMGFMILLGLQLAYGAILLLVGLLEMPPESARGLFGLGFGLAALIAVLFVLTRTTGIPAPATQGLVFERADLDLLSLLLVGLSLAGGLLLRQMGRGLPPNPPTAA
;
A
#
# COMPACT_ATOMS: atom_id res chain seq x y z
N MET A 1 23.38 12.82 26.82
CA MET A 1 23.15 11.76 25.82
C MET A 1 21.95 12.21 25.00
N ASN A 2 22.12 12.50 23.72
CA ASN A 2 20.99 12.91 22.87
C ASN A 2 20.09 11.69 22.67
N GLU A 3 18.88 11.76 23.21
CA GLU A 3 17.85 10.75 23.06
C GLU A 3 17.44 10.71 21.57
N PHE A 4 17.97 9.74 20.84
CA PHE A 4 17.66 9.58 19.42
C PHE A 4 16.22 9.03 19.32
N LYS A 5 15.27 9.89 18.91
CA LYS A 5 13.85 9.56 18.74
C LYS A 5 13.53 9.34 17.25
N PRO A 6 13.66 8.12 16.70
CA PRO A 6 13.49 7.88 15.27
C PRO A 6 12.07 8.16 14.77
N PHE A 7 11.06 8.01 15.63
CA PHE A 7 9.65 8.21 15.26
C PHE A 7 9.20 9.67 15.29
N SER A 8 9.95 10.55 15.95
CA SER A 8 9.64 12.00 16.02
C SER A 8 10.19 12.78 14.81
N ASP A 9 10.95 12.13 13.93
CA ASP A 9 11.47 12.75 12.71
C ASP A 9 10.31 13.17 11.78
N PRO A 10 10.27 14.44 11.31
CA PRO A 10 9.30 14.90 10.33
C PRO A 10 9.16 14.00 9.10
N ARG A 11 10.21 13.29 8.72
CA ARG A 11 10.22 12.34 7.59
C ARG A 11 9.28 11.16 7.80
N VAL A 12 9.10 10.69 9.03
CA VAL A 12 8.14 9.61 9.34
C VAL A 12 6.71 10.08 9.09
N ARG A 13 6.41 11.35 9.40
CA ARG A 13 5.08 11.96 9.14
C ARG A 13 4.82 12.08 7.64
N TRP A 14 5.83 12.48 6.86
CA TRP A 14 5.75 12.50 5.41
C TRP A 14 5.57 11.10 4.81
N ALA A 15 6.29 10.10 5.33
CA ALA A 15 6.14 8.72 4.90
C ALA A 15 4.74 8.18 5.18
N ALA A 16 4.20 8.44 6.38
CA ALA A 16 2.84 8.10 6.73
C ALA A 16 1.83 8.78 5.78
N ALA A 17 1.99 10.08 5.52
CA ALA A 17 1.12 10.80 4.57
C ALA A 17 1.17 10.19 3.15
N LEU A 18 2.36 9.87 2.64
CA LEU A 18 2.54 9.23 1.33
C LEU A 18 1.93 7.82 1.27
N LEU A 19 1.95 7.07 2.37
CA LEU A 19 1.32 5.75 2.46
C LEU A 19 -0.21 5.84 2.63
N MET A 20 -0.73 6.87 3.29
CA MET A 20 -2.16 7.06 3.47
C MET A 20 -2.83 7.65 2.23
N ALA A 21 -2.15 8.54 1.49
CA ALA A 21 -2.70 9.23 0.34
C ALA A 21 -3.33 8.32 -0.73
N PRO A 22 -2.74 7.16 -1.09
CA PRO A 22 -3.33 6.25 -2.06
C PRO A 22 -4.76 5.81 -1.73
N PHE A 23 -5.06 5.55 -0.46
CA PHE A 23 -6.42 5.16 -0.07
C PHE A 23 -7.42 6.27 -0.36
N PHE A 24 -7.11 7.51 0.03
CA PHE A 24 -8.00 8.65 -0.21
C PHE A 24 -8.14 8.97 -1.71
N LEU A 25 -7.04 8.92 -2.46
CA LEU A 25 -7.06 9.12 -3.91
C LEU A 25 -7.87 8.02 -4.62
N GLN A 26 -7.83 6.77 -4.14
CA GLN A 26 -8.66 5.70 -4.67
C GLN A 26 -10.16 5.97 -4.46
N LEU A 27 -10.56 6.58 -3.33
CA LEU A 27 -11.94 7.00 -3.11
C LEU A 27 -12.39 8.08 -4.10
N LEU A 28 -11.51 9.03 -4.45
CA LEU A 28 -11.80 10.04 -5.48
C LEU A 28 -11.92 9.42 -6.88
N GLY A 29 -11.15 8.35 -7.16
CA GLY A 29 -11.18 7.62 -8.42
C GLY A 29 -12.51 6.97 -8.78
N PHE A 30 -13.36 6.66 -7.79
CA PHE A 30 -14.66 6.03 -8.04
C PHE A 30 -15.67 6.94 -8.75
N GLY A 31 -15.44 8.26 -8.74
CA GLY A 31 -16.35 9.23 -9.34
C GLY A 31 -15.78 9.99 -10.54
N ALA A 32 -14.56 9.69 -10.99
CA ALA A 32 -13.83 10.53 -11.94
C ALA A 32 -13.49 9.79 -13.26
N ASP A 33 -14.14 10.20 -14.35
CA ASP A 33 -13.89 9.63 -15.69
C ASP A 33 -12.51 10.00 -16.28
N PHE A 34 -11.85 11.07 -15.77
CA PHE A 34 -10.61 11.59 -16.36
C PHE A 34 -9.32 10.94 -15.81
N LEU A 35 -9.29 10.58 -14.52
CA LEU A 35 -8.11 10.00 -13.87
C LEU A 35 -8.05 8.47 -14.04
N GLY A 36 -9.16 7.86 -14.46
CA GLY A 36 -9.36 6.41 -14.47
C GLY A 36 -9.92 5.92 -13.15
N ALA A 37 -10.45 4.70 -13.17
CA ALA A 37 -11.14 4.10 -12.03
C ALA A 37 -10.16 3.60 -10.92
N GLY A 38 -8.84 3.67 -11.16
CA GLY A 38 -7.81 3.29 -10.20
C GLY A 38 -7.62 1.79 -10.06
N LEU A 39 -6.91 1.39 -8.99
CA LEU A 39 -6.65 -0.01 -8.64
C LEU A 39 -7.93 -0.79 -8.31
N CYS A 40 -8.96 -0.09 -7.86
CA CYS A 40 -10.21 -0.70 -7.36
C CYS A 40 -11.44 -0.38 -8.22
N GLY A 41 -11.25 0.09 -9.46
CA GLY A 41 -12.34 0.61 -10.30
C GLY A 41 -13.48 -0.38 -10.56
N ASP A 42 -13.13 -1.64 -10.79
CA ASP A 42 -14.10 -2.72 -11.07
C ASP A 42 -14.93 -3.13 -9.84
N LEU A 43 -14.62 -2.61 -8.65
CA LEU A 43 -15.37 -2.89 -7.41
C LEU A 43 -16.71 -2.13 -7.35
N PHE A 44 -16.76 -0.93 -7.95
CA PHE A 44 -17.93 -0.03 -7.91
C PHE A 44 -18.45 0.32 -9.31
N GLY A 45 -17.98 -0.41 -10.33
CA GLY A 45 -18.42 -0.27 -11.72
C GLY A 45 -19.93 -0.47 -11.86
N ARG A 46 -20.58 0.50 -12.49
CA ARG A 46 -22.04 0.76 -12.47
C ARG A 46 -22.95 -0.35 -13.04
N ASN A 47 -22.40 -1.45 -13.58
CA ASN A 47 -23.16 -2.37 -14.45
C ASN A 47 -22.95 -3.88 -14.26
N ASN A 48 -22.18 -4.35 -13.27
CA ASN A 48 -22.04 -5.80 -13.06
C ASN A 48 -22.93 -6.26 -11.89
N PRO A 49 -23.96 -7.09 -12.14
CA PRO A 49 -24.73 -7.70 -11.07
C PRO A 49 -23.79 -8.56 -10.20
N LEU A 50 -23.88 -8.41 -8.88
CA LEU A 50 -23.07 -9.13 -7.88
C LEU A 50 -23.06 -10.67 -8.06
N GLY A 51 -23.98 -11.22 -8.85
CA GLY A 51 -24.04 -12.63 -9.21
C GLY A 51 -23.03 -13.09 -10.29
N PHE A 52 -22.38 -12.17 -11.01
CA PHE A 52 -21.35 -12.46 -12.02
C PHE A 52 -20.12 -11.57 -11.81
N GLN A 53 -19.35 -11.86 -10.76
CA GLN A 53 -18.11 -11.14 -10.48
C GLN A 53 -17.03 -11.52 -11.49
N SER A 54 -16.52 -10.54 -12.22
CA SER A 54 -15.39 -10.72 -13.14
C SER A 54 -14.10 -11.02 -12.36
N PRO A 55 -13.10 -11.67 -12.98
CA PRO A 55 -11.75 -11.84 -12.41
C PRO A 55 -11.16 -10.53 -11.87
N LEU A 56 -11.42 -9.43 -12.58
CA LEU A 56 -10.99 -8.07 -12.23
C LEU A 56 -11.53 -7.56 -10.88
N PHE A 57 -12.75 -7.98 -10.50
CA PHE A 57 -13.32 -7.67 -9.19
C PHE A 57 -12.44 -8.19 -8.04
N TRP A 58 -11.88 -9.40 -8.18
CA TRP A 58 -11.03 -10.01 -7.17
C TRP A 58 -9.72 -9.26 -6.99
N TYR A 59 -9.13 -8.77 -8.08
CA TYR A 59 -7.95 -7.91 -8.00
C TYR A 59 -8.28 -6.60 -7.29
N ALA A 60 -9.37 -5.94 -7.69
CA ALA A 60 -9.82 -4.70 -7.08
C ALA A 60 -10.06 -4.87 -5.57
N MET A 61 -10.67 -5.98 -5.14
CA MET A 61 -10.89 -6.28 -3.74
C MET A 61 -9.58 -6.49 -2.97
N GLY A 62 -8.64 -7.23 -3.56
CA GLY A 62 -7.31 -7.43 -2.99
C GLY A 62 -6.55 -6.11 -2.80
N PHE A 63 -6.56 -5.24 -3.81
CA PHE A 63 -5.95 -3.91 -3.70
C PHE A 63 -6.66 -3.03 -2.68
N MET A 64 -7.99 -3.08 -2.58
CA MET A 64 -8.74 -2.34 -1.56
C MET A 64 -8.30 -2.74 -0.14
N ILE A 65 -8.17 -4.04 0.11
CA ILE A 65 -7.71 -4.57 1.40
C ILE A 65 -6.28 -4.10 1.68
N LEU A 66 -5.38 -4.18 0.70
CA LEU A 66 -3.99 -3.75 0.85
C LEU A 66 -3.87 -2.24 1.09
N LEU A 67 -4.65 -1.43 0.38
CA LEU A 67 -4.70 0.02 0.59
C LEU A 67 -5.27 0.36 1.97
N GLY A 68 -6.31 -0.36 2.43
CA GLY A 68 -6.85 -0.22 3.77
C GLY A 68 -5.82 -0.59 4.85
N LEU A 69 -5.06 -1.66 4.65
CA LEU A 69 -3.96 -2.04 5.53
C LEU A 69 -2.85 -0.98 5.52
N GLN A 70 -2.56 -0.40 4.36
CA GLN A 70 -1.56 0.66 4.22
C GLN A 70 -1.98 1.95 4.93
N LEU A 71 -3.27 2.30 4.84
CA LEU A 71 -3.86 3.41 5.61
C LEU A 71 -3.73 3.15 7.11
N ALA A 72 -4.13 1.97 7.58
CA ALA A 72 -4.03 1.59 8.99
C ALA A 72 -2.59 1.65 9.49
N TYR A 73 -1.64 1.14 8.70
CA TYR A 73 -0.22 1.21 9.00
C TYR A 73 0.29 2.66 9.08
N GLY A 74 -0.10 3.53 8.15
CA GLY A 74 0.23 4.96 8.21
C GLY A 74 -0.30 5.65 9.46
N ALA A 75 -1.53 5.33 9.87
CA ALA A 75 -2.11 5.83 11.13
C ALA A 75 -1.35 5.31 12.36
N ILE A 76 -0.98 4.02 12.37
CA ILE A 76 -0.15 3.43 13.43
C ILE A 76 1.19 4.15 13.52
N LEU A 77 1.86 4.45 12.40
CA LEU A 77 3.13 5.20 12.41
C LEU A 77 2.99 6.57 13.10
N LEU A 78 1.89 7.28 12.84
CA LEU A 78 1.64 8.57 13.49
C LEU A 78 1.37 8.42 14.99
N LEU A 79 0.61 7.39 15.40
CA LEU A 79 0.35 7.08 16.81
C LEU A 79 1.63 6.67 17.55
N VAL A 80 2.45 5.82 16.95
CA VAL A 80 3.74 5.37 17.50
C VAL A 80 4.70 6.55 17.68
N GLY A 81 4.69 7.51 16.74
CA GLY A 81 5.43 8.77 16.89
C GLY A 81 4.91 9.66 18.01
N LEU A 82 3.61 9.63 18.29
CA LEU A 82 3.01 10.38 19.40
C LEU A 82 3.24 9.71 20.76
N LEU A 83 3.31 8.37 20.80
CA LEU A 83 3.55 7.57 22.00
C LEU A 83 5.03 7.39 22.33
N GLU A 84 5.95 7.93 21.52
CA GLU A 84 7.40 7.83 21.70
C GLU A 84 7.88 6.39 21.97
N MET A 85 7.38 5.42 21.19
CA MET A 85 7.73 4.01 21.35
C MET A 85 9.26 3.77 21.22
N PRO A 86 9.76 2.69 21.87
CA PRO A 86 11.19 2.41 21.92
C PRO A 86 11.80 2.18 20.53
N PRO A 87 13.04 2.64 20.30
CA PRO A 87 13.69 2.63 18.98
C PRO A 87 13.99 1.22 18.45
N GLU A 88 14.00 0.19 19.30
CA GLU A 88 14.27 -1.19 18.92
C GLU A 88 13.24 -1.77 17.93
N SER A 89 12.00 -1.29 17.98
CA SER A 89 10.93 -1.71 17.07
C SER A 89 10.91 -0.93 15.75
N ALA A 90 11.64 0.20 15.66
CA ALA A 90 11.59 1.11 14.51
C ALA A 90 12.04 0.45 13.21
N ARG A 91 13.10 -0.37 13.27
CA ARG A 91 13.65 -1.04 12.09
C ARG A 91 12.68 -2.08 11.53
N GLY A 92 12.04 -2.85 12.40
CA GLY A 92 11.01 -3.82 12.02
C GLY A 92 9.77 -3.14 11.43
N LEU A 93 9.31 -2.07 12.09
CA LEU A 93 8.13 -1.34 11.65
C LEU A 93 8.37 -0.67 10.29
N PHE A 94 9.51 -0.01 10.07
CA PHE A 94 9.86 0.58 8.77
C PHE A 94 10.03 -0.47 7.66
N GLY A 95 10.59 -1.64 8.01
CA GLY A 95 10.67 -2.79 7.10
C GLY A 95 9.30 -3.29 6.67
N LEU A 96 8.33 -3.34 7.59
CA LEU A 96 6.94 -3.72 7.30
C LEU A 96 6.29 -2.75 6.32
N GLY A 97 6.45 -1.43 6.53
CA GLY A 97 5.91 -0.41 5.64
C GLY A 97 6.47 -0.50 4.21
N PHE A 98 7.79 -0.72 4.08
CA PHE A 98 8.40 -0.98 2.78
C PHE A 98 7.89 -2.29 2.16
N GLY A 99 7.78 -3.37 2.96
CA GLY A 99 7.28 -4.66 2.50
C GLY A 99 5.85 -4.57 1.95
N LEU A 100 4.99 -3.81 2.61
CA LEU A 100 3.62 -3.57 2.17
C LEU A 100 3.57 -2.79 0.84
N ALA A 101 4.33 -1.70 0.74
CA ALA A 101 4.44 -0.93 -0.50
C ALA A 101 5.02 -1.76 -1.66
N ALA A 102 6.03 -2.58 -1.39
CA ALA A 102 6.63 -3.48 -2.37
C ALA A 102 5.64 -4.57 -2.81
N LEU A 103 4.85 -5.13 -1.88
CA LEU A 103 3.81 -6.11 -2.20
C LEU A 103 2.76 -5.50 -3.14
N ILE A 104 2.27 -4.29 -2.86
CA ILE A 104 1.34 -3.57 -3.72
C ILE A 104 1.93 -3.37 -5.12
N ALA A 105 3.19 -2.94 -5.20
CA ALA A 105 3.86 -2.71 -6.48
C ALA A 105 4.07 -4.01 -7.28
N VAL A 106 4.47 -5.10 -6.62
CA VAL A 106 4.63 -6.42 -7.26
C VAL A 106 3.29 -6.93 -7.78
N LEU A 107 2.25 -6.88 -6.95
CA LEU A 107 0.90 -7.29 -7.37
C LEU A 107 0.40 -6.43 -8.53
N PHE A 108 0.64 -5.12 -8.49
CA PHE A 108 0.31 -4.23 -9.60
C PHE A 108 1.00 -4.64 -10.90
N VAL A 109 2.32 -4.88 -10.87
CA VAL A 109 3.03 -5.33 -12.07
C VAL A 109 2.48 -6.67 -12.57
N LEU A 110 2.22 -7.62 -11.68
CA LEU A 110 1.70 -8.94 -12.05
C LEU A 110 0.30 -8.85 -12.68
N THR A 111 -0.63 -8.07 -12.11
CA THR A 111 -2.00 -7.92 -12.66
C THR A 111 -2.03 -7.20 -14.00
N ARG A 112 -1.06 -6.32 -14.28
CA ARG A 112 -0.94 -5.61 -15.57
C ARG A 112 -0.17 -6.40 -16.64
N THR A 113 0.79 -7.24 -16.26
CA THR A 113 1.68 -7.93 -17.22
C THR A 113 1.19 -9.34 -17.58
N THR A 114 0.98 -10.18 -16.57
CA THR A 114 0.59 -11.58 -16.77
C THR A 114 -0.88 -11.81 -16.50
N GLY A 115 -1.50 -11.00 -15.65
CA GLY A 115 -2.71 -11.38 -14.93
C GLY A 115 -2.35 -12.38 -13.83
N ILE A 116 -3.12 -12.38 -12.74
CA ILE A 116 -2.98 -13.35 -11.64
C ILE A 116 -4.18 -14.30 -11.73
N PRO A 117 -4.05 -15.62 -11.58
CA PRO A 117 -5.22 -16.50 -11.70
C PRO A 117 -6.30 -16.08 -10.71
N ALA A 118 -7.49 -15.70 -11.21
CA ALA A 118 -8.61 -15.26 -10.41
C ALA A 118 -9.89 -16.07 -10.72
N PRO A 119 -10.80 -16.21 -9.75
CA PRO A 119 -12.03 -16.96 -9.95
C PRO A 119 -12.93 -16.30 -11.00
N ALA A 120 -13.40 -17.10 -11.96
CA ALA A 120 -14.45 -16.76 -12.92
C ALA A 120 -15.50 -17.88 -12.98
N THR A 121 -16.66 -17.60 -13.57
CA THR A 121 -17.72 -18.60 -13.82
C THR A 121 -17.24 -19.79 -14.67
N GLN A 122 -16.23 -19.57 -15.50
CA GLN A 122 -15.60 -20.55 -16.38
C GLN A 122 -14.33 -21.20 -15.79
N GLY A 123 -14.03 -20.95 -14.50
CA GLY A 123 -12.86 -21.47 -13.80
C GLY A 123 -11.83 -20.38 -13.46
N LEU A 124 -10.58 -20.76 -13.22
CA LEU A 124 -9.49 -19.80 -13.00
C LEU A 124 -9.07 -19.18 -14.32
N VAL A 125 -9.18 -17.86 -14.44
CA VAL A 125 -8.83 -17.10 -15.65
C VAL A 125 -7.68 -16.14 -15.34
N PHE A 126 -6.78 -15.98 -16.31
CA PHE A 126 -5.74 -14.97 -16.29
C PHE A 126 -6.24 -13.78 -17.10
N GLU A 127 -6.68 -12.74 -16.39
CA GLU A 127 -7.13 -11.51 -17.01
C GLU A 127 -6.14 -10.38 -16.68
N ARG A 128 -5.77 -9.60 -17.69
CA ARG A 128 -4.93 -8.43 -17.48
C ARG A 128 -5.82 -7.26 -17.20
N ALA A 129 -5.49 -6.54 -16.14
CA ALA A 129 -6.24 -5.38 -15.77
C ALA A 129 -5.67 -4.14 -16.49
N ASP A 130 -6.50 -3.19 -16.89
CA ASP A 130 -6.07 -2.04 -17.70
C ASP A 130 -5.19 -1.03 -16.94
N LEU A 131 -4.21 -0.45 -17.63
CA LEU A 131 -3.31 0.54 -17.03
C LEU A 131 -3.95 1.94 -17.08
N ASP A 132 -4.18 2.54 -15.92
CA ASP A 132 -4.74 3.88 -15.78
C ASP A 132 -3.81 4.82 -14.98
N LEU A 133 -3.97 6.13 -15.19
CA LEU A 133 -3.11 7.15 -14.58
C LEU A 133 -3.22 7.17 -13.06
N LEU A 134 -4.44 6.99 -12.53
CA LEU A 134 -4.67 6.93 -11.10
C LEU A 134 -3.92 5.75 -10.48
N SER A 135 -4.04 4.53 -11.01
CA SER A 135 -3.32 3.38 -10.45
C SER A 135 -1.80 3.54 -10.44
N LEU A 136 -1.22 4.18 -11.46
CA LEU A 136 0.21 4.54 -11.47
C LEU A 136 0.57 5.53 -10.34
N LEU A 137 -0.26 6.56 -10.14
CA LEU A 137 -0.07 7.53 -9.07
C LEU A 137 -0.15 6.87 -7.69
N LEU A 138 -1.15 6.00 -7.48
CA LEU A 138 -1.34 5.27 -6.23
C LEU A 138 -0.13 4.41 -5.87
N VAL A 139 0.33 3.60 -6.83
CA VAL A 139 1.51 2.74 -6.63
C VAL A 139 2.78 3.56 -6.46
N GLY A 140 2.93 4.64 -7.22
CA GLY A 140 4.06 5.57 -7.10
C GLY A 140 4.16 6.20 -5.71
N LEU A 141 3.04 6.67 -5.15
CA LEU A 141 2.98 7.23 -3.80
C LEU A 141 3.28 6.18 -2.72
N SER A 142 2.70 4.98 -2.84
CA SER A 142 3.00 3.85 -1.95
C SER A 142 4.50 3.52 -1.95
N LEU A 143 5.10 3.40 -3.13
CA LEU A 143 6.53 3.13 -3.28
C LEU A 143 7.40 4.25 -2.73
N ALA A 144 7.04 5.52 -2.98
CA ALA A 144 7.78 6.66 -2.44
C ALA A 144 7.78 6.64 -0.91
N GLY A 145 6.63 6.42 -0.28
CA GLY A 145 6.52 6.28 1.18
C GLY A 145 7.32 5.09 1.73
N GLY A 146 7.20 3.92 1.08
CA GLY A 146 7.95 2.71 1.47
C GLY A 146 9.46 2.86 1.32
N LEU A 147 9.93 3.47 0.24
CA LEU A 147 11.36 3.72 0.01
C LEU A 147 11.93 4.70 1.03
N LEU A 148 11.17 5.73 1.40
CA LEU A 148 11.55 6.68 2.44
C LEU A 148 11.71 5.97 3.79
N LEU A 149 10.77 5.08 4.17
CA LEU A 149 10.91 4.23 5.37
C LEU A 149 12.13 3.32 5.31
N ARG A 150 12.41 2.70 4.16
CA ARG A 150 13.58 1.85 3.98
C ARG A 150 14.90 2.62 4.15
N GLN A 151 14.97 3.85 3.64
CA GLN A 151 16.14 4.71 3.80
C GLN A 151 16.37 5.06 5.27
N MET A 152 15.31 5.40 6.01
CA MET A 152 15.39 5.65 7.46
C MET A 152 15.79 4.39 8.23
N GLY A 153 15.21 3.24 7.88
CA GLY A 153 15.51 1.95 8.53
C GLY A 153 16.95 1.47 8.34
N ARG A 154 17.58 1.85 7.23
CA ARG A 154 19.01 1.58 6.98
C ARG A 154 19.94 2.49 7.78
N GLY A 155 19.48 3.69 8.13
CA GLY A 155 20.23 4.64 8.96
C GLY A 155 20.20 4.31 10.45
N LEU A 156 19.35 3.36 10.89
CA LEU A 156 19.27 2.93 12.28
C LEU A 156 20.46 2.03 12.66
N PRO A 157 21.03 2.18 13.88
CA PRO A 157 22.03 1.25 14.39
C PRO A 157 21.49 -0.19 14.38
N PRO A 158 22.36 -1.20 14.24
CA PRO A 158 21.95 -2.60 14.34
C PRO A 158 21.34 -2.86 15.73
N ASN A 159 20.30 -3.68 15.79
CA ASN A 159 19.75 -4.11 17.06
C ASN A 159 20.87 -4.79 17.87
N PRO A 160 20.98 -4.53 19.18
CA PRO A 160 21.91 -5.26 20.02
C PRO A 160 21.62 -6.76 19.89
N PRO A 161 22.65 -7.63 19.89
CA PRO A 161 22.42 -9.06 19.85
C PRO A 161 21.53 -9.43 21.04
N THR A 162 20.38 -10.04 20.75
CA THR A 162 19.55 -10.70 21.76
C THR A 162 20.45 -11.67 22.51
N ALA A 163 20.79 -11.35 23.75
CA ALA A 163 21.42 -12.29 24.66
C ALA A 163 20.43 -13.44 24.86
N ALA A 164 20.70 -14.55 24.18
CA ALA A 164 19.98 -15.81 24.34
C ALA A 164 20.39 -16.47 25.66
#